data_AF-A0A401T803-F1
#
_entry.id   AF-A0A401T803-F1
#
_cell.length_a   1.000
_cell.length_b   1.000
_cell.length_c   1.000
_cell.angle_alpha   90.00
_cell.angle_beta   90.00
_cell.angle_gamma   90.00
#
_symmetry.space_group_name_H-M   'P 1'
#
loop_
_entity.id
_entity.type
_entity.pdbx_description
1 polymer ?
#
loop_
_entity_poly.entity_id
_entity_poly.type
_entity_poly.pdbx_seq_one_letter_code
_entity_poly.pdbx_strand_id
1 'polypeptide(L)'
;MEIEDMAWPLLQKVTVQNSLRKAFMDAEVIILLDDLMPEKGQSIEDCYREMGGVYQEIAIKIDTFAKPNVRVIVAGNYILNLKTYLLMDSAYAIDHCNFVAVSTQLEGEVKALLARKLNVSPV
;
A
#
# COMPACT_ATOMS: atom_id res chain seq x y z
N MET A 1 15.63 -14.96 -7.43
CA MET A 1 15.48 -16.25 -8.13
C MET A 1 14.31 -16.18 -9.10
N GLU A 2 13.04 -16.43 -8.73
CA GLU A 2 11.94 -16.50 -9.73
C GLU A 2 11.82 -15.27 -10.67
N ILE A 3 11.88 -14.06 -10.12
CA ILE A 3 11.78 -12.82 -10.93
C ILE A 3 13.00 -12.64 -11.87
N GLU A 4 14.19 -13.06 -11.43
CA GLU A 4 15.41 -12.96 -12.24
C GLU A 4 15.38 -13.97 -13.39
N ASP A 5 14.80 -15.15 -13.15
CA ASP A 5 14.64 -16.22 -14.14
C ASP A 5 13.65 -15.84 -15.26
N MET A 6 12.72 -14.89 -15.01
CA MET A 6 11.81 -14.35 -16.03
C MET A 6 12.51 -13.49 -17.09
N ALA A 7 13.77 -13.09 -16.88
CA ALA A 7 14.60 -12.35 -17.83
C ALA A 7 13.91 -11.10 -18.44
N TRP A 8 13.17 -10.34 -17.62
CA TRP A 8 12.42 -9.17 -18.10
C TRP A 8 13.35 -8.03 -18.54
N PRO A 9 13.22 -7.53 -19.78
CA PRO A 9 14.15 -6.54 -20.33
C PRO A 9 14.06 -5.17 -19.63
N LEU A 10 12.93 -4.86 -19.01
CA LEU A 10 12.73 -3.61 -18.26
C LEU A 10 13.23 -3.70 -16.82
N LEU A 11 13.43 -4.91 -16.29
CA LEU A 11 13.84 -5.10 -14.91
C LEU A 11 15.37 -5.09 -14.80
N GLN A 12 15.92 -3.97 -14.34
CA GLN A 12 17.37 -3.79 -14.25
C GLN A 12 17.97 -4.41 -12.97
N LYS A 13 17.25 -4.35 -11.84
CA LYS A 13 17.76 -4.76 -10.54
C LYS A 13 16.62 -5.10 -9.58
N VAL A 14 16.83 -6.14 -8.76
CA VAL A 14 15.99 -6.47 -7.61
C VAL A 14 16.86 -6.43 -6.37
N THR A 15 16.36 -5.83 -5.29
CA THR A 15 17.02 -5.89 -3.98
C THR A 15 16.01 -6.19 -2.90
N VAL A 16 16.33 -7.16 -2.04
CA VAL A 16 15.54 -7.46 -0.85
C VAL A 16 16.17 -6.73 0.33
N GLN A 17 15.36 -5.96 1.05
CA GLN A 17 15.78 -5.18 2.21
C GLN A 17 14.98 -5.60 3.44
N ASN A 18 15.64 -5.65 4.59
CA ASN A 18 15.02 -5.93 5.89
C ASN A 18 14.81 -4.66 6.74
N SER A 19 15.00 -3.48 6.15
CA SER A 19 14.86 -2.20 6.84
C SER A 19 14.16 -1.19 5.95
N LEU A 20 13.16 -0.50 6.49
CA LEU A 20 12.40 0.53 5.79
C LEU A 20 13.30 1.65 5.25
N ARG A 21 14.36 2.00 5.99
CA ARG A 21 15.36 2.99 5.53
C ARG A 21 15.98 2.63 4.19
N LYS A 22 16.45 1.39 4.02
CA LYS A 22 17.08 0.96 2.76
C LYS A 22 16.04 0.70 1.67
N ALA A 23 14.84 0.27 2.05
CA ALA A 23 13.76 0.01 1.12
C ALA A 23 13.21 1.30 0.49
N PHE A 24 13.09 2.38 1.26
CA PHE A 24 12.53 3.65 0.79
C PHE A 24 13.56 4.64 0.26
N MET A 25 14.85 4.37 0.45
CA MET A 25 15.91 5.22 -0.07
C MET A 25 15.76 5.45 -1.57
N ASP A 26 15.63 6.72 -1.96
CA ASP A 26 15.44 7.17 -3.35
C ASP A 26 14.21 6.60 -4.06
N ALA A 27 13.21 6.12 -3.31
CA ALA A 27 11.98 5.60 -3.89
C ALA A 27 11.14 6.72 -4.55
N GLU A 28 10.73 6.49 -5.80
CA GLU A 28 9.79 7.34 -6.55
C GLU A 28 8.35 6.84 -6.48
N VAL A 29 8.18 5.53 -6.29
CA VAL A 29 6.90 4.88 -6.10
C VAL A 29 7.04 3.88 -4.96
N ILE A 30 6.11 3.94 -4.01
CA ILE A 30 6.02 3.00 -2.90
C ILE A 30 4.67 2.31 -3.00
N ILE A 31 4.67 0.99 -2.94
CA ILE A 31 3.45 0.17 -2.93
C ILE A 31 3.39 -0.54 -1.58
N LEU A 32 2.43 -0.14 -0.74
CA LEU A 32 2.17 -0.76 0.55
C LEU A 32 1.09 -1.84 0.37
N LEU A 33 1.49 -3.09 0.53
CA LEU A 33 0.63 -4.27 0.38
C LEU A 33 0.20 -4.89 1.71
N ASP A 34 0.87 -4.52 2.80
CA ASP A 34 0.62 -5.11 4.12
C ASP A 34 -0.76 -4.73 4.65
N ASP A 35 -1.36 -5.70 5.33
CA ASP A 35 -2.67 -5.61 5.95
C ASP A 35 -2.59 -6.26 7.33
N LEU A 36 -2.85 -5.46 8.36
CA LEU A 36 -2.87 -5.91 9.74
C LEU A 36 -4.31 -6.31 10.09
N MET A 37 -4.54 -7.62 10.21
CA MET A 37 -5.84 -8.16 10.63
C MET A 37 -5.85 -8.36 12.14
N PRO A 38 -7.00 -8.17 12.81
CA PRO A 38 -7.13 -8.49 14.23
C PRO A 38 -6.85 -9.97 14.47
N GLU A 39 -5.99 -10.25 15.45
CA GLU A 39 -5.72 -11.62 15.87
C GLU A 39 -6.91 -12.23 16.59
N LYS A 40 -6.97 -13.57 16.65
CA LYS A 40 -8.07 -14.28 17.29
C LYS A 40 -8.14 -13.94 18.79
N GLY A 41 -9.18 -13.22 19.19
CA GLY A 41 -9.40 -12.78 20.58
C GLY A 41 -8.88 -11.38 20.89
N GLN A 42 -8.28 -10.69 19.92
CA GLN A 42 -7.91 -9.28 20.04
C GLN A 42 -9.16 -8.40 19.88
N SER A 43 -9.27 -7.35 20.70
CA SER A 43 -10.27 -6.30 20.47
C SER A 43 -9.96 -5.55 19.18
N ILE A 44 -11.00 -5.16 18.44
CA ILE A 44 -10.87 -4.31 17.25
C ILE A 44 -10.17 -2.98 17.61
N GLU A 45 -10.46 -2.44 18.80
CA GLU A 45 -9.85 -1.19 19.26
C GLU A 45 -8.33 -1.32 19.47
N ASP A 46 -7.88 -2.42 20.09
CA ASP A 46 -6.46 -2.67 20.32
C ASP A 46 -5.73 -2.90 18.99
N CYS A 47 -6.34 -3.66 18.08
CA CYS A 47 -5.83 -3.83 16.72
C CYS A 47 -5.67 -2.46 16.01
N TYR A 48 -6.67 -1.58 16.12
CA TYR A 48 -6.62 -0.25 15.51
C TYR A 48 -5.53 0.64 16.12
N ARG A 49 -5.32 0.54 17.43
CA ARG A 49 -4.26 1.28 18.14
C ARG A 49 -2.86 0.81 17.70
N GLU A 50 -2.64 -0.49 17.62
CA GLU A 50 -1.38 -1.08 17.14
C GLU A 50 -1.11 -0.67 15.69
N MET A 51 -2.11 -0.81 14.82
CA MET A 51 -2.00 -0.36 13.42
C MET A 51 -1.67 1.12 13.31
N GLY A 52 -2.29 1.96 14.13
CA GLY A 52 -1.98 3.40 14.20
C GLY A 52 -0.49 3.66 14.38
N GLY A 53 0.13 2.98 15.36
CA GLY A 53 1.57 3.08 15.61
C GLY A 53 2.42 2.59 14.44
N VAL A 54 2.05 1.47 13.83
CA VAL A 54 2.80 0.90 12.69
C VAL A 54 2.77 1.83 11.48
N TYR A 55 1.60 2.31 11.08
CA TYR A 55 1.47 3.19 9.92
C TYR A 55 2.09 4.56 10.16
N GLN A 56 2.03 5.07 11.39
CA GLN A 56 2.75 6.29 11.76
C GLN A 56 4.27 6.12 11.62
N GLU A 57 4.83 4.99 12.08
CA GLU A 57 6.25 4.72 11.89
C GLU A 57 6.61 4.65 10.40
N ILE A 58 5.83 3.89 9.61
CA ILE A 58 6.04 3.75 8.17
C ILE A 58 6.02 5.13 7.50
N ALA A 59 5.02 5.97 7.80
CA ALA A 59 4.91 7.32 7.26
C ALA A 59 6.15 8.16 7.54
N ILE A 60 6.64 8.18 8.78
CA ILE A 60 7.85 8.91 9.16
C ILE A 60 9.06 8.40 8.35
N LYS A 61 9.18 7.09 8.11
CA LYS A 61 10.27 6.54 7.30
C LYS A 61 10.14 6.94 5.82
N ILE A 62 8.93 6.96 5.28
CA ILE A 62 8.67 7.43 3.92
C ILE A 62 9.08 8.90 3.81
N ASP A 63 8.59 9.75 4.70
CA ASP A 63 8.87 11.18 4.76
C ASP A 63 10.38 11.49 4.88
N THR A 64 11.11 10.67 5.63
CA THR A 64 12.55 10.87 5.88
C THR A 64 13.44 10.34 4.75
N PHE A 65 13.09 9.23 4.11
CA PHE A 65 14.02 8.49 3.23
C PHE A 65 13.61 8.44 1.76
N ALA A 66 12.33 8.64 1.44
CA ALA A 66 11.86 8.64 0.07
C ALA A 66 12.17 9.96 -0.64
N LYS A 67 11.98 10.00 -1.96
CA LYS A 67 12.09 11.27 -2.70
C LYS A 67 10.94 12.21 -2.32
N PRO A 68 11.14 13.54 -2.36
CA PRO A 68 10.08 14.50 -2.02
C PRO A 68 8.79 14.37 -2.85
N ASN A 69 8.87 13.86 -4.08
CA ASN A 69 7.74 13.64 -4.98
C ASN A 69 7.30 12.17 -5.07
N VAL A 70 7.65 11.35 -4.08
CA VAL A 70 7.28 9.93 -4.06
C VAL A 70 5.76 9.77 -4.15
N ARG A 71 5.30 8.82 -4.96
CA ARG A 71 3.89 8.42 -5.04
C ARG A 71 3.67 7.17 -4.20
N VAL A 72 2.73 7.24 -3.26
CA VAL A 72 2.45 6.17 -2.32
C VAL A 72 1.12 5.54 -2.68
N ILE A 73 1.17 4.28 -3.11
CA ILE A 73 0.03 3.46 -3.43
C ILE A 73 -0.23 2.56 -2.23
N VAL A 74 -1.37 2.74 -1.60
CA VAL A 74 -1.81 1.92 -0.48
C VAL A 74 -2.85 0.94 -1.01
N ALA A 75 -2.58 -0.35 -0.91
CA ALA A 75 -3.48 -1.42 -1.34
C ALA A 75 -3.74 -2.37 -0.18
N GLY A 76 -4.87 -3.06 -0.19
CA GLY A 76 -5.28 -3.97 0.87
C GLY A 76 -6.80 -4.01 1.02
N ASN A 77 -7.26 -4.94 1.82
CA ASN A 77 -8.65 -5.29 2.03
C ASN A 77 -9.23 -4.72 3.31
N TYR A 78 -8.40 -4.36 4.29
CA TYR A 78 -8.87 -3.91 5.60
C TYR A 78 -8.53 -2.46 5.86
N ILE A 79 -9.55 -1.70 6.30
CA ILE A 79 -9.46 -0.29 6.73
C ILE A 79 -8.61 0.62 5.81
N LEU A 80 -8.64 0.35 4.51
CA LEU A 80 -7.78 0.96 3.49
C LEU A 80 -7.71 2.49 3.58
N ASN A 81 -8.86 3.13 3.78
CA ASN A 81 -8.92 4.60 3.86
C ASN A 81 -8.30 5.13 5.15
N LEU A 82 -8.44 4.40 6.27
CA LEU A 82 -7.86 4.80 7.55
C LEU A 82 -6.34 4.69 7.52
N LYS A 83 -5.77 3.61 6.98
CA LYS A 83 -4.31 3.50 6.83
C LYS A 83 -3.75 4.59 5.93
N THR A 84 -4.44 4.88 4.82
CA THR A 84 -4.04 5.95 3.91
C THR A 84 -4.08 7.31 4.61
N TYR A 85 -5.12 7.56 5.41
CA TYR A 85 -5.21 8.77 6.22
C TYR A 85 -4.05 8.90 7.23
N LEU A 86 -3.76 7.85 7.99
CA LEU A 86 -2.68 7.85 8.98
C LEU A 86 -1.31 8.12 8.35
N LEU A 87 -1.09 7.59 7.15
CA LEU A 87 0.12 7.84 6.39
C LEU A 87 0.24 9.32 5.99
N MET A 88 -0.84 9.90 5.45
CA MET A 88 -0.87 11.32 5.08
C MET A 88 -0.69 12.24 6.29
N ASP A 89 -1.38 11.93 7.39
CA ASP A 89 -1.34 12.72 8.63
C ASP A 89 0.04 12.74 9.28
N SER A 90 0.85 11.70 9.05
CA SER A 90 2.16 11.56 9.66
C SER A 90 3.34 11.93 8.74
N ALA A 91 3.13 12.03 7.42
CA ALA A 91 4.15 12.35 6.42
C ALA A 91 3.98 13.79 5.87
N TYR A 92 4.45 14.77 6.63
CA TYR A 92 4.19 16.19 6.39
C TYR A 92 4.96 16.82 5.22
N ALA A 93 6.10 16.24 4.81
CA ALA A 93 6.93 16.79 3.74
C ALA A 93 6.46 16.35 2.35
N ILE A 94 5.59 15.34 2.27
CA ILE A 94 5.07 14.79 1.02
C ILE A 94 3.67 15.36 0.76
N ASP A 95 3.41 15.76 -0.48
CA ASP A 95 2.07 16.21 -0.89
C ASP A 95 1.03 15.10 -0.63
N HIS A 96 -0.04 15.43 0.09
CA HIS A 96 -1.12 14.50 0.38
C HIS A 96 -1.76 13.93 -0.90
N CYS A 97 -1.72 14.67 -2.02
CA CYS A 97 -2.22 14.19 -3.32
C CYS A 97 -1.39 13.03 -3.90
N ASN A 98 -0.20 12.76 -3.35
CA ASN A 98 0.63 11.64 -3.76
C ASN A 98 0.25 10.32 -3.08
N PHE A 99 -0.66 10.33 -2.11
CA PHE A 99 -1.15 9.14 -1.44
C PHE A 99 -2.47 8.69 -2.08
N VAL A 100 -2.52 7.43 -2.53
CA VAL A 100 -3.72 6.86 -3.17
C VAL A 100 -4.08 5.55 -2.51
N ALA A 101 -5.32 5.49 -2.01
CA ALA A 101 -5.98 4.26 -1.60
C ALA A 101 -6.53 3.53 -2.84
N VAL A 102 -6.13 2.27 -3.06
CA VAL A 102 -6.55 1.49 -4.22
C VAL A 102 -7.64 0.49 -3.86
N SER A 103 -8.88 0.79 -4.27
CA SER A 103 -10.05 -0.09 -4.14
C SER A 103 -10.38 -0.86 -5.42
N THR A 104 -9.44 -0.92 -6.37
CA THR A 104 -9.67 -1.50 -7.71
C THR A 104 -10.07 -2.98 -7.66
N GLN A 105 -9.67 -3.73 -6.62
CA GLN A 105 -10.13 -5.10 -6.43
C GLN A 105 -11.66 -5.14 -6.24
N LEU A 106 -12.19 -4.38 -5.29
CA LEU A 106 -13.64 -4.31 -5.04
C LEU A 106 -14.39 -3.79 -6.28
N GLU A 107 -13.84 -2.76 -6.93
CA GLU A 107 -14.40 -2.23 -8.17
C GLU A 107 -14.49 -3.33 -9.25
N GLY A 108 -13.42 -4.10 -9.44
CA GLY A 108 -13.35 -5.22 -10.39
C GLY A 108 -14.34 -6.34 -10.05
N GLU A 109 -14.46 -6.70 -8.77
CA GLU A 109 -15.43 -7.70 -8.30
C GLU A 109 -16.88 -7.27 -8.58
N VAL A 110 -17.21 -6.00 -8.30
CA VAL A 110 -18.55 -5.45 -8.55
C VAL A 110 -18.83 -5.36 -10.06
N LYS A 111 -17.86 -4.87 -10.85
CA LYS A 111 -17.98 -4.83 -12.33
C LYS A 111 -18.24 -6.23 -12.90
N ALA A 112 -17.50 -7.23 -12.45
CA ALA A 112 -17.69 -8.61 -12.88
C ALA A 112 -19.06 -9.17 -12.48
N LEU A 113 -19.53 -8.86 -11.26
CA LEU A 113 -20.85 -9.28 -10.79
C LEU A 113 -21.97 -8.68 -11.63
N LEU A 114 -21.91 -7.38 -11.92
CA LEU A 114 -22.90 -6.68 -12.75
C LEU A 114 -22.89 -7.20 -14.19
N ALA A 115 -21.70 -7.38 -14.77
CA ALA A 115 -21.54 -7.92 -16.12
C ALA A 115 -22.20 -9.31 -16.26
N ARG A 116 -21.95 -10.19 -15.28
CA ARG A 116 -22.59 -11.52 -15.22
C ARG A 116 -24.11 -11.43 -15.10
N LYS A 117 -24.62 -10.52 -14.26
CA LYS A 117 -26.06 -10.37 -14.03
C LYS A 117 -26.80 -9.80 -15.26
N LEU A 118 -26.15 -8.89 -15.98
CA LEU A 118 -26.72 -8.24 -17.17
C LEU A 118 -26.42 -9.00 -18.47
N ASN A 119 -25.63 -10.09 -18.41
CA ASN A 119 -25.15 -10.83 -19.57
C ASN A 119 -24.41 -9.93 -20.59
N VAL A 120 -23.55 -9.06 -20.08
CA VAL A 120 -22.69 -8.16 -20.88
C VAL A 120 -21.22 -8.41 -20.57
N SER A 121 -20.33 -7.92 -21.43
CA SER A 121 -18.89 -7.98 -21.17
C SER A 121 -18.51 -7.06 -20.01
N PRO A 122 -17.65 -7.51 -19.06
CA PRO A 122 -16.98 -6.62 -18.12
C PRO A 122 -15.89 -5.87 -18.89
N VAL A 123 -16.20 -4.66 -19.36
CA VAL A 123 -15.22 -3.72 -19.91
C VAL A 123 -14.84 -2.71 -18.84
#